data_AF-X1DNN8-F1
#
_entry.id   AF-X1DNN8-F1
#
_cell.length_a   1.000
_cell.length_b   1.000
_cell.length_c   1.000
_cell.angle_alpha   90.00
_cell.angle_beta   90.00
_cell.angle_gamma   90.00
#
_symmetry.space_group_name_H-M   'P 1'
#
loop_
_entity.id
_entity.type
_entity.pdbx_description
1 polymer ?
#
loop_
_entity_poly.entity_id
_entity_poly.type
_entity_poly.pdbx_seq_one_letter_code
_entity_poly.pdbx_strand_id
1 'polypeptide(L)'
;PRIAVDYKTCSKKELSIACRNHTLIELENFKLFIRFLEGNKVARLCYTRGSTAMAAFLLSHYTTKIYIHNNKQAIDLERKSYKGGRVECFYLGDLHNENYYLLDVNSLYPFVMRNNLYPVKYRRISHRIRPQTLATLLQRKAAVAKVLIETDLPVYAIRRGRCIFPVGRFWTTLCTPELKYAFAHNHIKQVDTAVIYEQENIFRSYVDKFYSLRLDFKSAGVAEYE
;
A
#
# COMPACT_ATOMS: atom_id res chain seq x y z
N PRO A 1 18.90 3.51 26.87
CA PRO A 1 18.08 2.29 26.66
C PRO A 1 16.89 2.28 27.62
N ARG A 2 15.77 1.64 27.24
CA ARG A 2 14.56 1.59 28.08
C ARG A 2 14.85 0.79 29.36
N ILE A 3 14.59 1.39 30.52
CA ILE A 3 14.64 0.70 31.82
C ILE A 3 13.42 -0.23 31.92
N ALA A 4 13.63 -1.51 32.19
CA ALA A 4 12.56 -2.45 32.50
C ALA A 4 12.04 -2.19 33.92
N VAL A 5 10.72 -2.20 34.10
CA VAL A 5 10.06 -1.92 35.39
C VAL A 5 9.04 -3.00 35.65
N ASP A 6 9.11 -3.63 36.83
CA ASP A 6 8.00 -4.43 37.35
C ASP A 6 7.00 -3.50 38.02
N TYR A 7 5.93 -3.17 37.30
CA TYR A 7 4.89 -2.25 37.76
C TYR A 7 4.11 -2.75 38.98
N LYS A 8 4.22 -4.04 39.35
CA LYS A 8 3.55 -4.59 40.54
C LYS A 8 4.34 -4.32 41.82
N THR A 9 5.66 -4.20 41.73
CA THR A 9 6.55 -4.20 42.89
C THR A 9 7.44 -2.96 42.99
N CYS A 10 7.55 -2.16 41.92
CA CYS A 10 8.45 -1.01 41.91
C CYS A 10 8.08 0.07 42.94
N SER A 11 9.10 0.67 43.55
CA SER A 11 8.95 1.85 44.38
C SER A 11 8.63 3.10 43.53
N LYS A 12 8.05 4.12 44.16
CA LYS A 12 7.82 5.43 43.51
C LYS A 12 9.12 6.05 42.97
N LYS A 13 10.25 5.83 43.66
CA LYS A 13 11.56 6.35 43.25
C LYS A 13 12.04 5.69 41.97
N GLU A 14 11.97 4.37 41.90
CA GLU A 14 12.33 3.61 40.68
C GLU A 14 11.43 3.99 39.51
N LEU A 15 10.12 4.11 39.74
CA LEU A 15 9.17 4.54 38.73
C LEU A 15 9.50 5.95 38.21
N SER A 16 9.81 6.90 39.11
CA SER A 16 10.18 8.26 38.71
C SER A 16 11.45 8.30 37.87
N ILE A 17 12.46 7.48 38.19
CA ILE A 17 13.71 7.37 37.42
C ILE A 17 13.41 6.79 36.04
N ALA A 18 12.62 5.71 35.96
CA ALA A 18 12.25 5.07 34.72
C ALA A 18 11.45 6.02 33.80
N CYS A 19 10.43 6.71 34.34
CA CYS A 19 9.64 7.70 33.60
C CYS A 19 10.53 8.79 32.99
N ARG A 20 11.43 9.38 33.79
CA ARG A 20 12.38 10.39 33.28
C ARG A 20 13.24 9.84 32.14
N ASN A 21 13.80 8.65 32.31
CA ASN A 21 14.62 8.01 31.28
C ASN A 21 13.82 7.72 30.00
N HIS A 22 12.60 7.20 30.10
CA HIS A 22 11.76 6.91 28.93
C HIS A 22 11.38 8.19 28.17
N THR A 23 11.04 9.28 28.88
CA THR A 23 10.80 10.59 28.25
C THR A 23 12.04 11.14 27.55
N LEU A 24 13.23 10.98 28.14
CA LEU A 24 14.48 11.41 27.50
C LEU A 24 14.80 10.60 26.24
N ILE A 25 14.49 9.30 26.22
CA ILE A 25 14.64 8.47 25.02
C ILE A 25 13.75 9.01 23.88
N GLU A 26 12.49 9.31 24.16
CA GLU A 26 11.60 9.88 23.14
C GLU A 26 12.10 11.25 22.65
N LEU A 27 12.58 12.10 23.55
CA LEU A 27 13.19 13.38 23.17
C LEU A 27 14.36 13.20 22.21
N GLU A 28 15.28 12.26 22.49
CA GLU A 28 16.41 11.97 21.61
C GLU A 28 15.96 11.36 20.27
N ASN A 29 14.94 10.49 20.26
CA ASN A 29 14.34 9.97 19.02
C ASN A 29 13.80 11.10 18.14
N PHE A 30 13.11 12.09 18.71
CA PHE A 30 12.62 13.24 17.96
C PHE A 30 13.77 14.11 17.43
N LYS A 31 14.82 14.36 18.22
CA LYS A 31 16.00 15.09 17.76
C LYS A 31 16.70 14.39 16.60
N LEU A 32 16.87 13.07 16.68
CA LEU A 32 17.42 12.25 15.59
C LEU A 32 16.55 12.37 14.34
N PHE A 33 15.24 12.20 14.48
CA PHE A 33 14.32 12.27 13.35
C PHE A 33 14.31 13.67 12.70
N ILE A 34 14.31 14.74 13.49
CA ILE A 34 14.39 16.12 12.98
C ILE A 34 15.70 16.33 12.22
N ARG A 35 16.84 15.91 12.79
CA ARG A 35 18.15 15.99 12.11
C ARG A 35 18.15 15.25 10.79
N PHE A 36 17.55 14.06 10.72
CA PHE A 36 17.38 13.32 9.48
C PHE A 36 16.55 14.11 8.46
N LEU A 37 15.40 14.66 8.88
CA LEU A 37 14.49 15.38 8.00
C LEU A 37 15.13 16.64 7.41
N GLU A 38 15.81 17.42 8.24
CA GLU A 38 16.49 18.65 7.86
C GLU A 38 17.74 18.37 7.03
N GLY A 39 18.61 17.47 7.52
CA GLY A 39 19.88 17.12 6.87
C GLY A 39 19.71 16.52 5.48
N ASN A 40 18.63 15.75 5.25
CA ASN A 40 18.33 15.12 3.96
C ASN A 40 17.30 15.90 3.13
N LYS A 41 16.94 17.12 3.54
CA LYS A 41 15.94 17.97 2.86
C LYS A 41 14.68 17.18 2.51
N VAL A 42 14.12 16.47 3.48
CA VAL A 42 12.99 15.56 3.30
C VAL A 42 11.68 16.33 3.41
N ALA A 43 11.40 16.90 4.57
CA ALA A 43 10.19 17.65 4.88
C ALA A 43 10.33 18.32 6.25
N ARG A 44 9.37 19.18 6.59
CA ARG A 44 9.11 19.53 8.00
C ARG A 44 8.58 18.31 8.77
N LEU A 45 8.83 18.27 10.07
CA LEU A 45 8.16 17.34 10.97
C LEU A 45 6.66 17.65 11.05
N CYS A 46 5.82 16.62 10.88
CA CYS A 46 4.37 16.70 11.09
C CYS A 46 3.94 15.85 12.29
N TYR A 47 2.71 16.03 12.77
CA TYR A 47 2.14 15.30 13.91
C TYR A 47 2.18 13.78 13.79
N THR A 48 2.17 13.24 12.56
CA THR A 48 2.24 11.79 12.33
C THR A 48 3.30 11.47 11.28
N ARG A 49 3.81 10.23 11.32
CA ARG A 49 4.71 9.71 10.28
C ARG A 49 4.05 9.77 8.89
N GLY A 50 2.76 9.46 8.79
CA GLY A 50 2.01 9.54 7.53
C GLY A 50 1.90 10.97 7.00
N SER A 51 1.62 11.94 7.86
CA SER A 51 1.60 13.36 7.48
C SER A 51 2.99 13.87 7.10
N THR A 52 4.05 13.37 7.73
CA THR A 52 5.44 13.71 7.38
C THR A 52 5.82 13.12 6.02
N ALA A 53 5.46 11.87 5.75
CA ALA A 53 5.65 11.21 4.46
C ALA A 53 4.90 11.94 3.32
N MET A 54 3.64 12.36 3.57
CA MET A 54 2.87 13.15 2.61
C MET A 54 3.49 14.54 2.40
N ALA A 55 3.96 15.21 3.46
CA ALA A 55 4.65 16.49 3.32
C ALA A 55 5.93 16.35 2.48
N ALA A 56 6.70 15.27 2.67
CA ALA A 56 7.87 14.98 1.84
C ALA A 56 7.50 14.73 0.38
N PHE A 57 6.42 13.98 0.14
CA PHE A 57 5.91 13.75 -1.20
C PHE A 57 5.53 15.07 -1.90
N LEU A 58 4.76 15.92 -1.22
CA LEU A 58 4.32 17.20 -1.77
C LEU A 58 5.46 18.20 -1.99
N LEU A 59 6.50 18.18 -1.14
CA LEU A 59 7.60 19.13 -1.22
C LEU A 59 8.50 18.92 -2.45
N SER A 60 8.81 17.67 -2.81
CA SER A 60 9.83 17.39 -3.83
C SER A 60 9.47 16.29 -4.82
N HIS A 61 8.33 15.63 -4.68
CA HIS A 61 7.96 14.46 -5.50
C HIS A 61 6.59 14.58 -6.17
N TYR A 62 5.84 15.64 -5.91
CA TYR A 62 4.59 15.95 -6.60
C TYR A 62 4.84 16.55 -7.99
N THR A 63 5.33 15.70 -8.91
CA THR A 63 5.71 16.10 -10.28
C THR A 63 4.53 16.13 -11.26
N THR A 64 3.42 15.50 -10.90
CA THR A 64 2.22 15.37 -11.74
C THR A 64 1.01 15.79 -10.95
N LYS A 65 0.16 16.65 -11.53
CA LYS A 65 -1.08 17.08 -10.89
C LYS A 65 -2.04 15.89 -10.72
N ILE A 66 -2.39 15.61 -9.47
CA ILE A 66 -3.40 14.60 -9.10
C ILE A 66 -4.75 15.32 -8.96
N TYR A 67 -5.71 14.96 -9.81
CA TYR A 67 -7.04 15.56 -9.85
C TYR A 67 -8.01 14.78 -8.96
N ILE A 68 -8.75 15.53 -8.14
CA ILE A 68 -9.80 15.00 -7.28
C ILE A 68 -11.15 15.21 -7.98
N HIS A 69 -12.02 14.20 -7.96
CA HIS A 69 -13.40 14.31 -8.43
C HIS A 69 -14.39 13.96 -7.32
N ASN A 70 -15.65 14.33 -7.51
CA ASN A 70 -16.74 14.10 -6.56
C ASN A 70 -17.86 13.22 -7.14
N ASN A 71 -17.63 12.53 -8.27
CA ASN A 71 -18.60 11.59 -8.83
C ASN A 71 -18.86 10.43 -7.85
N LYS A 72 -20.05 10.43 -7.23
CA LYS A 72 -20.43 9.45 -6.21
C LYS A 72 -20.37 7.99 -6.70
N GLN A 73 -20.89 7.71 -7.89
CA GLN A 73 -20.91 6.34 -8.42
C GLN A 73 -19.50 5.79 -8.64
N ALA A 74 -18.59 6.63 -9.15
CA ALA A 74 -17.19 6.27 -9.30
C ALA A 74 -16.52 5.97 -7.94
N ILE A 75 -16.72 6.86 -6.96
CA ILE A 75 -16.19 6.71 -5.60
C ILE A 75 -16.72 5.42 -4.93
N ASP A 76 -17.99 5.10 -5.13
CA ASP A 76 -18.58 3.87 -4.61
C ASP A 76 -17.93 2.61 -5.23
N LEU A 77 -17.54 2.66 -6.51
CA LEU A 77 -16.78 1.58 -7.17
C LEU A 77 -15.33 1.50 -6.67
N GLU A 78 -14.64 2.64 -6.55
CA GLU A 78 -13.28 2.74 -6.02
C GLU A 78 -13.18 2.16 -4.60
N ARG A 79 -14.13 2.51 -3.73
CA ARG A 79 -14.18 1.97 -2.36
C ARG A 79 -14.49 0.49 -2.33
N LYS A 80 -15.26 -0.04 -3.28
CA LYS A 80 -15.55 -1.48 -3.41
C LYS A 80 -14.37 -2.28 -3.95
N SER A 81 -13.50 -1.68 -4.77
CA SER A 81 -12.28 -2.34 -5.25
C SER A 81 -11.13 -2.30 -4.25
N TYR A 82 -11.17 -1.41 -3.26
CA TYR A 82 -10.15 -1.32 -2.22
C TYR A 82 -10.20 -2.52 -1.25
N LYS A 83 -9.12 -3.30 -1.24
CA LYS A 83 -8.98 -4.56 -0.50
C LYS A 83 -7.59 -4.61 0.17
N GLY A 84 -7.49 -5.35 1.26
CA GLY A 84 -6.22 -5.57 1.97
C GLY A 84 -5.36 -6.67 1.34
N GLY A 85 -4.24 -6.98 1.99
CA GLY A 85 -3.39 -8.12 1.63
C GLY A 85 -4.10 -9.46 1.84
N ARG A 86 -3.61 -10.50 1.14
CA ARG A 86 -4.07 -11.88 1.31
C ARG A 86 -3.50 -12.46 2.60
N VAL A 87 -4.38 -12.86 3.51
CA VAL A 87 -4.04 -13.57 4.73
C VAL A 87 -5.00 -14.74 4.85
N GLU A 88 -4.52 -15.92 4.47
CA GLU A 88 -5.29 -17.17 4.49
C GLU A 88 -4.41 -18.31 4.99
N CYS A 89 -5.03 -19.32 5.58
CA CYS A 89 -4.36 -20.56 5.94
C CYS A 89 -4.35 -21.48 4.72
N PHE A 90 -3.16 -21.74 4.16
CA PHE A 90 -2.99 -22.59 2.99
C PHE A 90 -2.80 -24.07 3.33
N TYR A 91 -2.50 -24.39 4.59
CA TYR A 91 -2.26 -25.75 5.07
C TYR A 91 -2.69 -25.87 6.54
N LEU A 92 -3.48 -26.91 6.85
CA LEU A 92 -3.92 -27.25 8.20
C LEU A 92 -3.34 -28.62 8.57
N GLY A 93 -2.57 -28.68 9.65
CA GLY A 93 -1.93 -29.90 10.13
C GLY A 93 -0.52 -29.63 10.64
N ASP A 94 0.12 -30.69 11.12
CA ASP A 94 1.50 -30.63 11.59
C ASP A 94 2.48 -30.82 10.42
N LEU A 95 3.49 -29.97 10.41
CA LEU A 95 4.57 -29.99 9.44
C LEU A 95 5.76 -30.74 10.05
N HIS A 96 5.90 -32.03 9.72
CA HIS A 96 6.98 -32.90 10.25
C HIS A 96 8.02 -33.24 9.17
N ASN A 97 9.30 -33.28 9.57
CA ASN A 97 10.41 -33.90 8.84
C ASN A 97 10.73 -33.36 7.43
N GLU A 98 10.38 -32.12 7.11
CA GLU A 98 10.77 -31.45 5.86
C GLU A 98 11.42 -30.08 6.12
N ASN A 99 12.07 -29.54 5.08
CA ASN A 99 12.63 -28.19 5.11
C ASN A 99 11.58 -27.17 4.66
N TYR A 100 11.35 -26.15 5.50
CA TYR A 100 10.43 -25.06 5.19
C TYR A 100 11.20 -23.75 5.04
N TYR A 101 10.78 -22.95 4.06
CA TYR A 101 11.40 -21.66 3.76
C TYR A 101 10.39 -20.54 3.97
N LEU A 102 10.81 -19.48 4.66
CA LEU A 102 10.06 -18.24 4.76
C LEU A 102 10.67 -17.20 3.82
N LEU A 103 9.88 -16.72 2.87
CA LEU A 103 10.28 -15.73 1.88
C LEU A 103 9.50 -14.43 2.10
N ASP A 104 10.18 -13.30 2.04
CA ASP A 104 9.58 -11.96 2.13
C ASP A 104 10.06 -11.09 0.95
N VAL A 105 9.19 -10.19 0.50
CA VAL A 105 9.49 -9.25 -0.57
C VAL A 105 9.97 -7.94 0.04
N ASN A 106 11.25 -7.63 -0.19
CA ASN A 106 11.85 -6.36 0.23
C ASN A 106 11.00 -5.16 -0.23
N SER A 107 10.42 -4.45 0.74
CA SER A 107 9.67 -3.21 0.50
C SER A 107 8.59 -3.38 -0.58
N LEU A 108 7.72 -4.39 -0.45
CA LEU A 108 6.68 -4.74 -1.42
C LEU A 108 5.90 -3.51 -1.96
N TYR A 109 5.30 -2.70 -1.09
CA TYR A 109 4.52 -1.53 -1.54
C TYR A 109 5.37 -0.48 -2.26
N PRO A 110 6.53 -0.04 -1.73
CA PRO A 110 7.46 0.81 -2.48
C PRO A 110 7.86 0.23 -3.84
N PHE A 111 8.14 -1.07 -3.94
CA PHE A 111 8.46 -1.72 -5.21
C PHE A 111 7.31 -1.58 -6.21
N VAL A 112 6.07 -1.82 -5.77
CA VAL A 112 4.87 -1.64 -6.62
C VAL A 112 4.67 -0.17 -6.98
N MET A 113 4.83 0.76 -6.04
CA MET A 113 4.75 2.21 -6.23
C MET A 113 5.72 2.71 -7.30
N ARG A 114 6.98 2.27 -7.24
CA ARG A 114 8.04 2.69 -8.15
C ARG A 114 7.82 2.24 -9.60
N ASN A 115 7.31 1.03 -9.77
CA ASN A 115 7.35 0.32 -11.04
C ASN A 115 6.02 0.33 -11.82
N ASN A 116 4.98 1.02 -11.33
CA ASN A 116 3.65 1.01 -11.96
C ASN A 116 3.10 2.41 -12.22
N LEU A 117 2.04 2.46 -13.05
CA LEU A 117 1.25 3.67 -13.32
C LEU A 117 0.01 3.69 -12.42
N TYR A 118 -0.36 4.89 -11.96
CA TYR A 118 -1.44 5.11 -11.00
C TYR A 118 -2.46 6.10 -11.54
N PRO A 119 -3.75 5.97 -11.19
CA PRO A 119 -4.78 6.90 -11.63
C PRO A 119 -4.50 8.31 -11.10
N VAL A 120 -4.47 9.30 -12.00
CA VAL A 120 -4.22 10.72 -11.66
C VAL A 120 -5.38 11.64 -12.01
N LYS A 121 -6.28 11.23 -12.91
CA LYS A 121 -7.41 12.07 -13.33
C LYS A 121 -8.58 11.24 -13.80
N TYR A 122 -9.74 11.42 -13.17
CA TYR A 122 -11.00 10.86 -13.65
C TYR A 122 -11.32 11.37 -15.07
N ARG A 123 -11.69 10.46 -15.96
CA ARG A 123 -12.15 10.79 -17.31
C ARG A 123 -13.64 10.62 -17.46
N ARG A 124 -14.14 9.41 -17.18
CA ARG A 124 -15.56 9.08 -17.34
C ARG A 124 -15.91 7.78 -16.62
N ILE A 125 -17.20 7.64 -16.35
CA ILE A 125 -17.86 6.38 -16.05
C ILE A 125 -18.57 5.89 -17.30
N SER A 126 -18.60 4.57 -17.51
CA SER A 126 -19.26 3.95 -18.66
C SER A 126 -20.03 2.73 -18.18
N HIS A 127 -21.31 2.65 -18.55
CA HIS A 127 -22.19 1.53 -18.25
C HIS A 127 -22.29 0.62 -19.48
N ARG A 128 -22.38 -0.70 -19.24
CA ARG A 128 -22.52 -1.72 -20.30
C ARG A 128 -21.44 -1.62 -21.40
N ILE A 129 -20.22 -1.30 -21.00
CA ILE A 129 -19.07 -1.28 -21.91
C ILE A 129 -18.76 -2.70 -22.40
N ARG A 130 -18.44 -2.86 -23.68
CA ARG A 130 -18.01 -4.17 -24.21
C ARG A 130 -16.68 -4.58 -23.56
N PRO A 131 -16.49 -5.85 -23.17
CA PRO A 131 -15.24 -6.32 -22.56
C PRO A 131 -14.00 -5.97 -23.39
N GLN A 132 -14.08 -6.11 -24.72
CA GLN A 132 -12.98 -5.80 -25.64
C GLN A 132 -12.60 -4.31 -25.59
N THR A 133 -13.59 -3.41 -25.51
CA THR A 133 -13.35 -1.97 -25.39
C THR A 133 -12.63 -1.64 -24.08
N LEU A 134 -13.01 -2.27 -22.97
CA LEU A 134 -12.31 -2.10 -21.69
C LEU A 134 -10.87 -2.63 -21.76
N ALA A 135 -10.65 -3.80 -22.38
CA ALA A 135 -9.33 -4.37 -22.58
C ALA A 135 -8.41 -3.43 -23.38
N THR A 136 -8.91 -2.82 -24.46
CA THR A 136 -8.15 -1.81 -25.23
C THR A 136 -7.84 -0.58 -24.38
N LEU A 137 -8.79 -0.09 -23.58
CA LEU A 137 -8.56 1.06 -22.70
C LEU A 137 -7.46 0.81 -21.67
N LEU A 138 -7.41 -0.39 -21.07
CA LEU A 138 -6.41 -0.79 -20.06
C LEU A 138 -4.96 -0.79 -20.56
N GLN A 139 -4.74 -0.74 -21.88
CA GLN A 139 -3.39 -0.58 -22.45
C GLN A 139 -2.81 0.80 -22.16
N ARG A 140 -3.67 1.83 -22.07
CA ARG A 140 -3.24 3.24 -21.97
C ARG A 140 -3.83 3.99 -20.77
N LYS A 141 -4.87 3.45 -20.13
CA LYS A 141 -5.61 4.07 -19.04
C LYS A 141 -5.67 3.15 -17.82
N ALA A 142 -5.85 3.76 -16.65
CA ALA A 142 -6.23 3.03 -15.45
C ALA A 142 -7.75 2.87 -15.40
N ALA A 143 -8.24 1.82 -14.76
CA ALA A 143 -9.67 1.59 -14.60
C ALA A 143 -10.03 0.89 -13.30
N VAL A 144 -11.26 1.11 -12.86
CA VAL A 144 -11.96 0.30 -11.85
C VAL A 144 -13.26 -0.17 -12.47
N ALA A 145 -13.54 -1.47 -12.45
CA ALA A 145 -14.75 -2.00 -13.08
C ALA A 145 -15.43 -3.07 -12.23
N LYS A 146 -16.77 -3.05 -12.25
CA LYS A 146 -17.60 -4.13 -11.74
C LYS A 146 -17.81 -5.14 -12.88
N VAL A 147 -17.35 -6.37 -12.65
CA VAL A 147 -17.25 -7.41 -13.66
C VAL A 147 -17.81 -8.73 -13.12
N LEU A 148 -18.40 -9.50 -14.02
CA LEU A 148 -18.72 -10.91 -13.79
C LEU A 148 -17.49 -11.71 -14.16
N ILE A 149 -16.91 -12.37 -13.17
CA ILE A 149 -15.75 -13.24 -13.31
C ILE A 149 -16.21 -14.68 -13.27
N GLU A 150 -15.54 -15.54 -14.03
CA GLU A 150 -15.54 -16.98 -13.85
C GLU A 150 -14.09 -17.50 -13.89
N THR A 151 -13.67 -18.15 -12.82
CA THR A 151 -12.31 -18.66 -12.63
C THR A 151 -12.33 -19.91 -11.75
N ASP A 152 -11.39 -20.82 -11.97
CA ASP A 152 -11.06 -21.96 -11.11
C ASP A 152 -9.93 -21.62 -10.11
N LEU A 153 -9.39 -20.40 -10.15
CA LEU A 153 -8.26 -19.96 -9.31
C LEU A 153 -8.70 -19.00 -8.19
N PRO A 154 -8.24 -19.19 -6.94
CA PRO A 154 -8.57 -18.31 -5.81
C PRO A 154 -7.68 -17.05 -5.82
N VAL A 155 -7.89 -16.17 -6.80
CA VAL A 155 -7.01 -15.01 -7.07
C VAL A 155 -7.70 -13.65 -6.91
N TYR A 156 -9.03 -13.60 -6.95
CA TYR A 156 -9.78 -12.35 -6.81
C TYR A 156 -10.32 -12.19 -5.40
N ALA A 157 -9.79 -11.22 -4.65
CA ALA A 157 -10.30 -10.90 -3.34
C ALA A 157 -11.72 -10.30 -3.41
N ILE A 158 -12.59 -10.76 -2.49
CA ILE A 158 -13.94 -10.24 -2.25
C ILE A 158 -14.15 -10.07 -0.75
N ARG A 159 -14.84 -8.99 -0.37
CA ARG A 159 -15.26 -8.75 1.01
C ARG A 159 -16.70 -9.23 1.24
N ARG A 160 -16.87 -10.29 2.03
CA ARG A 160 -18.17 -10.80 2.53
C ARG A 160 -18.07 -11.10 4.03
N GLY A 161 -18.17 -10.08 4.87
CA GLY A 161 -17.86 -10.15 6.30
C GLY A 161 -16.34 -10.21 6.57
N ARG A 162 -15.63 -11.08 5.85
CA ARG A 162 -14.16 -11.17 5.77
C ARG A 162 -13.66 -11.09 4.32
N CYS A 163 -12.35 -10.93 4.14
CA CYS A 163 -11.71 -11.07 2.82
C CYS A 163 -11.66 -12.56 2.46
N ILE A 164 -12.17 -12.94 1.29
CA ILE A 164 -12.17 -14.31 0.77
C ILE A 164 -11.75 -14.31 -0.71
N PHE A 165 -11.25 -15.45 -1.19
CA PHE A 165 -10.80 -15.64 -2.57
C PHE A 165 -11.60 -16.78 -3.24
N PRO A 166 -12.87 -16.55 -3.62
CA PRO A 166 -13.72 -17.60 -4.15
C PRO A 166 -13.32 -18.01 -5.56
N VAL A 167 -13.71 -19.23 -5.94
CA VAL A 167 -13.68 -19.77 -7.30
C VAL A 167 -15.11 -19.90 -7.84
N GLY A 168 -15.26 -20.22 -9.12
CA GLY A 168 -16.51 -20.26 -9.85
C GLY A 168 -16.90 -18.92 -10.44
N ARG A 169 -18.21 -18.68 -10.58
CA ARG A 169 -18.77 -17.50 -11.26
C ARG A 169 -19.37 -16.52 -10.26
N PHE A 170 -18.88 -15.27 -10.25
CA PHE A 170 -19.34 -14.25 -9.30
C PHE A 170 -19.09 -12.82 -9.77
N TRP A 171 -19.88 -11.89 -9.24
CA TRP A 171 -19.65 -10.46 -9.42
C TRP A 171 -18.59 -9.94 -8.44
N THR A 172 -17.68 -9.11 -8.94
CA THR A 172 -16.68 -8.41 -8.12
C THR A 172 -16.32 -7.06 -8.73
N THR A 173 -15.63 -6.21 -7.98
CA THR A 173 -15.08 -4.94 -8.45
C THR A 173 -13.56 -5.03 -8.42
N LEU A 174 -12.94 -4.80 -9.58
CA LEU A 174 -11.51 -4.99 -9.80
C LEU A 174 -10.86 -3.68 -10.24
N CYS A 175 -9.61 -3.45 -9.84
CA CYS A 175 -8.77 -2.35 -10.32
C CYS A 175 -7.82 -2.80 -11.45
N THR A 176 -7.07 -1.85 -12.02
CA THR A 176 -6.23 -2.06 -13.22
C THR A 176 -5.42 -3.37 -13.23
N PRO A 177 -4.63 -3.74 -12.19
CA PRO A 177 -3.83 -4.97 -12.23
C PRO A 177 -4.69 -6.24 -12.25
N GLU A 178 -5.73 -6.30 -11.40
CA GLU A 178 -6.67 -7.42 -11.34
C GLU A 178 -7.44 -7.57 -12.67
N LEU A 179 -7.85 -6.46 -13.28
CA LEU A 179 -8.52 -6.45 -14.58
C LEU A 179 -7.60 -6.96 -15.70
N LYS A 180 -6.35 -6.50 -15.74
CA LYS A 180 -5.36 -6.98 -16.71
C LYS A 180 -5.14 -8.48 -16.57
N TYR A 181 -4.97 -8.97 -15.35
CA TYR A 181 -4.87 -10.39 -15.06
C TYR A 181 -6.12 -11.16 -15.53
N ALA A 182 -7.31 -10.65 -15.25
CA ALA A 182 -8.57 -11.29 -15.64
C ALA A 182 -8.79 -11.34 -17.16
N PHE A 183 -8.39 -10.32 -17.90
CA PHE A 183 -8.42 -10.36 -19.37
C PHE A 183 -7.40 -11.36 -19.93
N ALA A 184 -6.18 -11.38 -19.39
CA ALA A 184 -5.12 -12.30 -19.84
C ALA A 184 -5.51 -13.78 -19.69
N HIS A 185 -6.34 -14.11 -18.68
CA HIS A 185 -6.80 -15.47 -18.41
C HIS A 185 -8.25 -15.73 -18.88
N ASN A 186 -8.85 -14.82 -19.66
CA ASN A 186 -10.22 -14.95 -20.16
C ASN A 186 -11.29 -15.18 -19.05
N HIS A 187 -11.06 -14.61 -17.88
CA HIS A 187 -11.93 -14.76 -16.71
C HIS A 187 -13.14 -13.81 -16.75
N ILE A 188 -13.07 -12.69 -17.48
CA ILE A 188 -14.16 -11.71 -17.56
C ILE A 188 -15.26 -12.22 -18.52
N LYS A 189 -16.46 -12.43 -17.99
CA LYS A 189 -17.65 -12.83 -18.76
C LYS A 189 -18.56 -11.64 -19.10
N GLN A 190 -18.59 -10.64 -18.22
CA GLN A 190 -19.40 -9.43 -18.43
C GLN A 190 -18.77 -8.24 -17.72
N VAL A 191 -18.95 -7.03 -18.29
CA VAL A 191 -18.64 -5.76 -17.63
C VAL A 191 -19.94 -4.99 -17.40
N ASP A 192 -20.24 -4.65 -16.16
CA ASP A 192 -21.45 -3.90 -15.78
C ASP A 192 -21.18 -2.39 -15.87
N THR A 193 -20.20 -1.91 -15.10
CA THR A 193 -19.82 -0.50 -15.04
C THR A 193 -18.31 -0.40 -14.92
N ALA A 194 -17.70 0.55 -15.64
CA ALA A 194 -16.28 0.83 -15.58
C ALA A 194 -16.03 2.34 -15.41
N VAL A 195 -15.09 2.69 -14.54
CA VAL A 195 -14.56 4.05 -14.36
C VAL A 195 -13.17 4.10 -14.96
N ILE A 196 -12.91 5.11 -15.78
CA ILE A 196 -11.67 5.25 -16.55
C ILE A 196 -10.92 6.50 -16.08
N TYR A 197 -9.59 6.37 -15.95
CA TYR A 197 -8.70 7.41 -15.48
C TYR A 197 -7.49 7.58 -16.41
N GLU A 198 -6.97 8.79 -16.48
CA GLU A 198 -5.56 8.98 -16.85
C GLU A 198 -4.67 8.36 -15.79
N GLN A 199 -3.48 7.91 -16.19
CA GLN A 199 -2.53 7.29 -15.30
C GLN A 199 -1.11 7.79 -15.55
N GLU A 200 -0.31 7.89 -14.51
CA GLU A 200 1.09 8.31 -14.58
C GLU A 200 1.95 7.59 -13.53
N ASN A 201 3.27 7.62 -13.72
CA ASN A 201 4.20 7.19 -12.67
C ASN A 201 4.44 8.34 -11.69
N ILE A 202 3.64 8.37 -10.63
CA ILE A 202 3.66 9.47 -9.65
C ILE A 202 4.54 9.21 -8.43
N PHE A 203 5.07 8.00 -8.24
CA PHE A 203 5.78 7.62 -7.01
C PHE A 203 7.25 7.26 -7.22
N ARG A 204 7.74 7.09 -8.45
CA ARG A 204 9.12 6.66 -8.72
C ARG A 204 10.14 7.55 -8.03
N SER A 205 10.09 8.86 -8.22
CA SER A 205 11.08 9.78 -7.64
C SER A 205 11.10 9.74 -6.11
N TYR A 206 9.94 9.56 -5.48
CA TYR A 206 9.81 9.42 -4.03
C TYR A 206 10.49 8.14 -3.57
N VAL A 207 10.11 7.00 -4.15
CA VAL A 207 10.67 5.69 -3.76
C VAL A 207 12.17 5.64 -4.02
N ASP A 208 12.64 6.12 -5.17
CA ASP A 208 14.07 6.16 -5.50
C ASP A 208 14.86 6.92 -4.45
N LYS A 209 14.40 8.12 -4.04
CA LYS A 209 15.09 8.91 -3.00
C LYS A 209 15.22 8.14 -1.69
N PHE A 210 14.11 7.64 -1.14
CA PHE A 210 14.14 7.01 0.19
C PHE A 210 14.79 5.63 0.19
N TYR A 211 14.67 4.89 -0.91
CA TYR A 211 15.33 3.60 -1.03
C TYR A 211 16.85 3.76 -1.13
N SER A 212 17.34 4.74 -1.91
CA SER A 212 18.77 5.06 -1.95
C SER A 212 19.29 5.49 -0.58
N LEU A 213 18.60 6.42 0.10
CA LEU A 213 18.99 6.83 1.46
C LEU A 213 19.10 5.64 2.42
N ARG A 214 18.11 4.72 2.40
CA ARG A 214 18.14 3.51 3.21
C ARG A 214 19.37 2.64 2.92
N LEU A 215 19.71 2.44 1.64
CA LEU A 215 20.88 1.67 1.25
C LEU A 215 22.18 2.35 1.66
N ASP A 216 22.26 3.67 1.53
CA ASP A 216 23.41 4.47 1.95
C ASP A 216 23.64 4.32 3.46
N PHE A 217 22.60 4.50 4.28
CA PHE A 217 22.69 4.33 5.74
C PHE A 217 23.06 2.91 6.14
N LYS A 218 22.48 1.91 5.47
CA LYS A 218 22.86 0.50 5.66
C LYS A 218 24.33 0.26 5.36
N SER A 219 24.83 0.77 4.24
CA SER A 219 26.24 0.62 3.85
C SER A 219 27.20 1.32 4.80
N ALA A 220 26.77 2.46 5.37
CA ALA A 220 27.53 3.23 6.34
C ALA A 220 27.43 2.70 7.78
N GLY A 221 26.62 1.66 8.03
CA GLY A 221 26.42 1.09 9.36
C GLY A 221 25.65 1.98 10.33
N VAL A 222 24.83 2.91 9.82
CA VAL A 222 24.03 3.83 10.64
C VAL A 222 22.66 3.22 10.92
N ALA A 223 22.61 2.36 11.94
CA ALA A 223 21.45 1.53 12.26
C ALA A 223 20.18 2.35 12.60
N GLU A 224 20.33 3.59 13.06
CA GLU A 224 19.21 4.46 13.42
C GLU A 224 18.37 4.93 12.21
N TYR A 225 18.92 4.81 10.98
CA TYR A 225 18.30 5.26 9.74
C TYR A 225 18.14 4.16 8.66
N GLU A 226 18.50 2.90 8.96
CA GLU A 226 18.18 1.74 8.11
C GLU A 226 16.67 1.43 8.11
#